data_AF-A0A8T3VUH1-F1
#
_entry.id   AF-A0A8T3VUH1-F1
#
_cell.length_a   1.000
_cell.length_b   1.000
_cell.length_c   1.000
_cell.angle_alpha   90.00
_cell.angle_beta   90.00
_cell.angle_gamma   90.00
#
_symmetry.space_group_name_H-M   'P 1'
#
loop_
_entity.id
_entity.type
_entity.pdbx_description
1 polymer ?
#
loop_
_entity_poly.entity_id
_entity_poly.type
_entity_poly.pdbx_seq_one_letter_code
_entity_poly.pdbx_strand_id
1 'polypeptide(L)'
;MVMINLGIGRTDSAKKHGERTKRSLNLKNDEANHITLLGKSGYGKTTIMRGMIEEIYSSYSDAGIPPIIIVIERKVDTSKPKKVIEIYHEESKKSTEKYIYRKYGDGVWNYIGHYVNELENDTKLRYGLMGDFAIGFPNILGKYTKAGMDEYKTLLGRHGLSPAAYPARRFVFRPRREIEDIAFDNGPLTEVINSKLAYPDLPFEIIADMNNLGEQTRYFAVLKNIWDISKIRDPKEVLSIAEHYEKPNSAPSQTYLRIDETMNRLKTDMLFTGKLDDSFLKKITNKKINILDFSQNSELDTCEECLLFKLVVQHAINVAIKYRIPVFFVVDEVQNFMKDSNGKWAIDKILREGRSLCINLICATQYTDNLPKDILIGSSHIGIMGKLASNTDTKTLEKLIPDFKDVVDFDEPGSLSEWEGMKRKLRFRGYFSYNKDFTEHIEYRQPQSL
;
A
#
# COMPACT_ATOMS: atom_id res chain seq x y z
N MET A 1 -24.69 0.86 1.29
CA MET A 1 -23.87 0.64 2.50
C MET A 1 -23.19 -0.70 2.34
N VAL A 2 -21.86 -0.73 2.43
CA VAL A 2 -21.06 -1.95 2.31
C VAL A 2 -20.49 -2.29 3.67
N MET A 3 -20.57 -3.55 4.09
CA MET A 3 -20.07 -4.01 5.37
C MET A 3 -18.82 -4.86 5.16
N ILE A 4 -17.74 -4.56 5.88
CA ILE A 4 -16.50 -5.35 5.83
C ILE A 4 -16.25 -6.06 7.15
N ASN A 5 -15.86 -7.33 7.12
CA ASN A 5 -15.39 -8.07 8.30
C ASN A 5 -13.99 -7.61 8.74
N LEU A 6 -13.91 -7.02 9.93
CA LEU A 6 -12.65 -6.62 10.56
C LEU A 6 -11.97 -7.75 11.33
N GLY A 7 -12.72 -8.76 11.76
CA GLY A 7 -12.19 -9.83 12.61
C GLY A 7 -13.23 -10.45 13.53
N ILE A 8 -12.77 -10.89 14.70
CA ILE A 8 -13.62 -11.50 15.73
C ILE A 8 -13.37 -10.82 17.08
N GLY A 9 -14.46 -10.54 17.80
CA GLY A 9 -14.47 -9.91 19.11
C GLY A 9 -15.37 -10.68 20.08
N ARG A 10 -15.37 -10.30 21.36
CA ARG A 10 -16.26 -10.89 22.37
C ARG A 10 -17.56 -10.10 22.47
N THR A 11 -18.69 -10.78 22.53
CA THR A 11 -20.04 -10.16 22.57
C THR A 11 -20.26 -9.24 23.77
N ASP A 12 -19.50 -9.41 24.85
CA ASP A 12 -19.63 -8.65 26.10
C ASP A 12 -18.22 -8.29 26.59
N SER A 13 -17.92 -6.99 26.67
CA SER A 13 -16.63 -6.45 27.11
C SER A 13 -16.33 -6.81 28.57
N ALA A 14 -17.36 -7.09 29.38
CA ALA A 14 -17.21 -7.48 30.78
C ALA A 14 -16.84 -8.97 30.97
N LYS A 15 -16.97 -9.82 29.93
CA LYS A 15 -16.78 -11.27 30.08
C LYS A 15 -15.49 -11.73 29.44
N LYS A 16 -14.51 -12.06 30.29
CA LYS A 16 -13.23 -12.69 29.91
C LYS A 16 -13.39 -14.04 29.18
N HIS A 17 -14.61 -14.58 29.04
CA HIS A 17 -14.94 -15.85 28.38
C HIS A 17 -16.19 -15.81 27.46
N GLY A 18 -16.66 -14.63 27.02
CA GLY A 18 -17.84 -14.52 26.13
C GLY A 18 -17.67 -15.18 24.76
N GLU A 19 -18.79 -15.52 24.10
CA GLU A 19 -18.80 -16.05 22.73
C GLU A 19 -18.12 -15.09 21.75
N ARG A 20 -17.40 -15.65 20.78
CA ARG A 20 -16.70 -14.86 19.77
C ARG A 20 -17.61 -14.64 18.59
N THR A 21 -17.88 -13.38 18.29
CA THR A 21 -18.75 -12.97 17.19
C THR A 21 -17.94 -12.18 16.17
N LYS A 22 -18.37 -12.21 14.90
CA LYS A 22 -17.74 -11.41 13.84
C LYS A 22 -17.85 -9.93 14.18
N ARG A 23 -16.82 -9.17 13.84
CA ARG A 23 -16.79 -7.71 13.96
C ARG A 23 -16.72 -7.11 12.59
N SER A 24 -17.60 -6.17 12.34
CA SER A 24 -17.76 -5.59 11.04
C SER A 24 -17.76 -4.08 11.12
N LEU A 25 -17.27 -3.44 10.06
CA LEU A 25 -17.36 -2.01 9.86
C LEU A 25 -18.33 -1.73 8.71
N ASN A 26 -19.32 -0.89 8.99
CA ASN A 26 -20.19 -0.35 7.96
C ASN A 26 -19.47 0.82 7.30
N LEU A 27 -19.07 0.64 6.05
CA LEU A 27 -18.49 1.70 5.24
C LEU A 27 -19.62 2.61 4.76
N LYS A 28 -19.59 3.84 5.26
CA LYS A 28 -20.52 4.90 4.88
C LYS A 28 -20.27 5.32 3.44
N ASN A 29 -21.36 5.68 2.74
CA ASN A 29 -21.34 6.13 1.34
C ASN A 29 -21.42 7.66 1.23
N ASP A 30 -21.61 8.35 2.36
CA ASP A 30 -21.79 9.80 2.47
C ASP A 30 -20.64 10.48 3.24
N GLU A 31 -19.77 9.70 3.87
CA GLU A 31 -18.59 10.19 4.60
C GLU A 31 -17.37 9.29 4.34
N ALA A 32 -16.17 9.86 4.46
CA ALA A 32 -14.95 9.06 4.40
C ALA A 32 -14.75 8.22 5.67
N ASN A 33 -14.40 6.96 5.44
CA ASN A 33 -14.12 5.96 6.45
C ASN A 33 -12.60 5.86 6.63
N HIS A 34 -11.93 6.98 6.90
CA HIS A 34 -10.48 6.98 7.08
C HIS A 34 -10.09 6.10 8.28
N ILE A 35 -9.13 5.19 8.10
CA ILE A 35 -8.67 4.23 9.11
C ILE A 35 -7.17 4.43 9.31
N THR A 36 -6.76 4.75 10.54
CA THR A 36 -5.34 4.72 10.92
C THR A 36 -5.04 3.50 11.78
N LEU A 37 -4.00 2.77 11.39
CA LEU A 37 -3.51 1.58 12.04
C LEU A 37 -2.20 1.87 12.78
N LEU A 38 -2.20 1.56 14.09
CA LEU A 38 -1.13 1.89 15.03
C LEU A 38 -0.57 0.62 15.68
N GLY A 39 0.70 0.65 16.03
CA GLY A 39 1.36 -0.41 16.81
C GLY A 39 2.83 -0.58 16.45
N LYS A 40 3.61 -1.19 17.35
CA LYS A 40 5.04 -1.46 17.09
C LYS A 40 5.27 -2.40 15.89
N SER A 41 6.51 -2.45 15.41
CA SER A 41 6.93 -3.43 14.40
C SER A 41 6.65 -4.87 14.85
N GLY A 42 6.24 -5.73 13.90
CA GLY A 42 6.02 -7.15 14.13
C GLY A 42 4.64 -7.56 14.65
N TYR A 43 3.74 -6.60 14.97
CA TYR A 43 2.35 -6.93 15.37
C TYR A 43 1.40 -7.23 14.20
N GLY A 44 1.84 -7.04 12.95
CA GLY A 44 1.10 -7.46 11.76
C GLY A 44 0.24 -6.38 11.09
N LYS A 45 0.63 -5.10 11.15
CA LYS A 45 -0.14 -3.98 10.55
C LYS A 45 -0.39 -4.17 9.06
N THR A 46 0.67 -4.41 8.28
CA THR A 46 0.59 -4.66 6.84
C THR A 46 -0.26 -5.88 6.51
N THR A 47 -0.17 -6.96 7.32
CA THR A 47 -1.03 -8.15 7.21
C THR A 47 -2.51 -7.82 7.40
N ILE A 48 -2.84 -6.96 8.36
CA ILE A 48 -4.22 -6.53 8.61
C ILE A 48 -4.71 -5.61 7.50
N MET A 49 -3.87 -4.71 6.98
CA MET A 49 -4.19 -3.89 5.81
C MET A 49 -4.52 -4.75 4.59
N ARG A 50 -3.76 -5.80 4.32
CA ARG A 50 -4.10 -6.80 3.28
C ARG A 50 -5.48 -7.41 3.53
N GLY A 51 -5.76 -7.84 4.75
CA GLY A 51 -7.06 -8.41 5.11
C GLY A 51 -8.22 -7.44 4.89
N MET A 52 -8.03 -6.15 5.21
CA MET A 52 -9.00 -5.10 4.94
C MET A 52 -9.18 -4.85 3.44
N ILE A 53 -8.09 -4.79 2.66
CA ILE A 53 -8.15 -4.62 1.20
C ILE A 53 -8.97 -5.73 0.55
N GLU A 54 -8.70 -6.99 0.89
CA GLU A 54 -9.41 -8.15 0.36
C GLU A 54 -10.90 -8.08 0.66
N GLU A 55 -11.24 -7.72 1.90
CA GLU A 55 -12.62 -7.64 2.35
C GLU A 55 -13.37 -6.49 1.70
N ILE A 56 -12.72 -5.33 1.52
CA ILE A 56 -13.26 -4.19 0.76
C ILE A 56 -13.50 -4.62 -0.69
N TYR A 57 -12.50 -5.23 -1.34
CA TYR A 57 -12.60 -5.67 -2.72
C TYR A 57 -13.77 -6.65 -2.91
N SER A 58 -13.86 -7.69 -2.07
CA SER A 58 -14.96 -8.66 -2.12
C SER A 58 -16.31 -8.02 -1.84
N SER A 59 -16.44 -7.27 -0.74
CA SER A 59 -17.74 -6.76 -0.29
C SER A 59 -18.34 -5.73 -1.26
N TYR A 60 -17.51 -4.87 -1.86
CA TYR A 60 -17.99 -3.93 -2.88
C TYR A 60 -18.27 -4.61 -4.22
N SER A 61 -17.49 -5.64 -4.58
CA SER A 61 -17.75 -6.41 -5.81
C SER A 61 -19.07 -7.18 -5.71
N ASP A 62 -19.33 -7.81 -4.55
CA ASP A 62 -20.58 -8.51 -4.25
C ASP A 62 -21.78 -7.53 -4.24
N ALA A 63 -21.56 -6.28 -3.84
CA ALA A 63 -22.56 -5.22 -3.91
C ALA A 63 -22.73 -4.60 -5.31
N GLY A 64 -21.96 -5.04 -6.32
CA GLY A 64 -22.04 -4.55 -7.70
C GLY A 64 -21.44 -3.16 -7.93
N ILE A 65 -20.65 -2.63 -6.99
CA ILE A 65 -20.04 -1.29 -7.07
C ILE A 65 -18.52 -1.42 -6.87
N PRO A 66 -17.78 -2.05 -7.80
CA PRO A 66 -16.36 -2.33 -7.60
C PRO A 66 -15.55 -1.04 -7.36
N PRO A 67 -14.77 -0.98 -6.26
CA PRO A 67 -14.07 0.24 -5.86
C PRO A 67 -12.73 0.33 -6.60
N ILE A 68 -12.16 1.54 -6.66
CA ILE A 68 -10.75 1.69 -7.02
C ILE A 68 -9.93 1.57 -5.74
N ILE A 69 -9.11 0.52 -5.66
CA ILE A 69 -8.17 0.35 -4.55
C ILE A 69 -6.76 0.62 -5.07
N ILE A 70 -6.04 1.52 -4.40
CA ILE A 70 -4.68 1.93 -4.72
C ILE A 70 -3.83 1.71 -3.47
N VAL A 71 -2.91 0.78 -3.55
CA VAL A 71 -1.95 0.43 -2.50
C VAL A 71 -0.62 1.09 -2.82
N ILE A 72 -0.02 1.77 -1.86
CA ILE A 72 1.33 2.33 -1.95
C ILE A 72 2.25 1.41 -1.13
N GLU A 73 3.07 0.62 -1.83
CA GLU A 73 4.00 -0.34 -1.22
C GLU A 73 5.43 0.22 -1.26
N ARG A 74 6.20 0.05 -0.17
CA ARG A 74 7.57 0.56 -0.09
C ARG A 74 8.65 -0.50 0.12
N LYS A 75 8.27 -1.76 0.35
CA LYS A 75 9.21 -2.80 0.79
C LYS A 75 8.84 -4.15 0.19
N VAL A 76 9.88 -4.91 -0.15
CA VAL A 76 9.80 -6.36 -0.35
C VAL A 76 10.09 -7.09 0.96
N ASP A 77 9.58 -8.31 1.11
CA ASP A 77 9.80 -9.18 2.26
C ASP A 77 10.46 -10.50 1.82
N THR A 78 11.79 -10.55 1.94
CA THR A 78 12.60 -11.75 1.64
C THR A 78 12.36 -12.91 2.62
N SER A 79 11.66 -12.67 3.73
CA SER A 79 11.30 -13.73 4.67
C SER A 79 10.08 -14.54 4.23
N LYS A 80 9.19 -13.97 3.40
CA LYS A 80 8.00 -14.69 2.90
C LYS A 80 8.39 -15.89 2.02
N PRO A 81 9.25 -15.75 0.99
CA PRO A 81 9.61 -16.88 0.13
C PRO A 81 10.31 -18.01 0.91
N LYS A 82 11.19 -17.65 1.86
CA LYS A 82 11.85 -18.63 2.73
C LYS A 82 10.85 -19.46 3.55
N LYS A 83 9.83 -18.80 4.11
CA LYS A 83 8.75 -19.49 4.84
C LYS A 83 7.90 -20.35 3.91
N VAL A 84 7.65 -19.92 2.68
CA VAL A 84 6.94 -20.74 1.69
C VAL A 84 7.69 -22.04 1.41
N ILE A 85 9.00 -21.97 1.17
CA ILE A 85 9.88 -23.13 0.97
C ILE A 85 9.86 -24.04 2.21
N GLU A 86 10.04 -23.48 3.40
CA GLU A 86 10.01 -24.23 4.66
C GLU A 86 8.69 -24.99 4.84
N ILE A 87 7.56 -24.31 4.68
CA ILE A 87 6.22 -24.91 4.80
C ILE A 87 6.02 -26.01 3.78
N TYR A 88 6.43 -25.79 2.52
CA TYR A 88 6.29 -26.78 1.45
C TYR A 88 7.01 -28.09 1.79
N HIS A 89 8.27 -28.01 2.20
CA HIS A 89 9.06 -29.18 2.56
C HIS A 89 8.55 -29.88 3.82
N GLU A 90 8.16 -29.12 4.84
CA GLU A 90 7.64 -29.71 6.07
C GLU A 90 6.32 -30.46 5.85
N GLU A 91 5.38 -29.84 5.15
CA GLU A 91 4.08 -30.47 4.85
C GLU A 91 4.28 -31.70 3.97
N SER A 92 5.11 -31.61 2.93
CA SER A 92 5.40 -32.73 2.02
C SER A 92 6.05 -33.93 2.75
N LYS A 93 6.78 -33.69 3.85
CA LYS A 93 7.37 -34.75 4.68
C LYS A 93 6.40 -35.31 5.71
N LYS A 94 5.56 -34.47 6.33
CA LYS A 94 4.73 -34.83 7.49
C LYS A 94 3.33 -35.34 7.10
N SER A 95 2.84 -34.99 5.92
CA SER A 95 1.47 -35.21 5.49
C SER A 95 1.38 -36.05 4.23
N THR A 96 0.28 -36.80 4.06
CA THR A 96 0.01 -37.46 2.78
C THR A 96 -0.44 -36.44 1.75
N GLU A 97 -0.12 -36.69 0.48
CA GLU A 97 -0.46 -35.80 -0.63
C GLU A 97 -1.98 -35.48 -0.67
N LYS A 98 -2.83 -36.50 -0.51
CA LYS A 98 -4.29 -36.34 -0.41
C LYS A 98 -4.72 -35.41 0.72
N TYR A 99 -4.03 -35.44 1.87
CA TYR A 99 -4.33 -34.54 2.99
C TYR A 99 -3.95 -33.10 2.67
N ILE A 100 -2.77 -32.90 2.08
CA ILE A 100 -2.24 -31.58 1.72
C ILE A 100 -3.16 -30.88 0.73
N TYR A 101 -3.53 -31.57 -0.35
CA TYR A 101 -4.44 -31.05 -1.36
C TYR A 101 -5.82 -30.70 -0.78
N ARG A 102 -6.36 -31.54 0.12
CA ARG A 102 -7.59 -31.19 0.84
C ARG A 102 -7.43 -29.97 1.76
N LYS A 103 -6.25 -29.77 2.36
CA LYS A 103 -5.98 -28.68 3.31
C LYS A 103 -5.79 -27.33 2.62
N TYR A 104 -5.04 -27.30 1.52
CA TYR A 104 -4.62 -26.08 0.82
C TYR A 104 -5.36 -25.83 -0.49
N GLY A 105 -5.88 -26.88 -1.13
CA GLY A 105 -6.47 -26.87 -2.46
C GLY A 105 -5.46 -27.25 -3.54
N ASP A 106 -5.90 -28.03 -4.52
CA ASP A 106 -5.06 -28.60 -5.60
C ASP A 106 -4.29 -27.54 -6.38
N GLY A 107 -5.00 -26.54 -6.91
CA GLY A 107 -4.39 -25.46 -7.69
C GLY A 107 -3.41 -24.62 -6.87
N VAL A 108 -3.71 -24.37 -5.60
CA VAL A 108 -2.82 -23.63 -4.70
C VAL A 108 -1.55 -24.42 -4.45
N TRP A 109 -1.68 -25.69 -4.06
CA TRP A 109 -0.50 -26.50 -3.72
C TRP A 109 0.39 -26.77 -4.93
N ASN A 110 -0.19 -27.02 -6.10
CA ASN A 110 0.57 -27.18 -7.35
C ASN A 110 1.36 -25.91 -7.70
N TYR A 111 0.75 -24.73 -7.55
CA TYR A 111 1.44 -23.46 -7.76
C TYR A 111 2.59 -23.27 -6.75
N ILE A 112 2.38 -23.61 -5.48
CA ILE A 112 3.45 -23.54 -4.46
C ILE A 112 4.60 -24.49 -4.81
N GLY A 113 4.32 -25.72 -5.22
CA GLY A 113 5.36 -26.66 -5.65
C GLY A 113 6.17 -26.14 -6.84
N HIS A 114 5.50 -25.56 -7.84
CA HIS A 114 6.16 -24.90 -8.97
C HIS A 114 7.03 -23.72 -8.50
N TYR A 115 6.49 -22.85 -7.64
CA TYR A 115 7.20 -21.70 -7.08
C TYR A 115 8.46 -22.11 -6.31
N VAL A 116 8.36 -23.10 -5.42
CA VAL A 116 9.51 -23.61 -4.66
C VAL A 116 10.56 -24.22 -5.59
N ASN A 117 10.15 -25.03 -6.58
CA ASN A 117 11.08 -25.60 -7.55
C ASN A 117 11.84 -24.53 -8.33
N GLU A 118 11.16 -23.47 -8.80
CA GLU A 118 11.82 -22.37 -9.50
C GLU A 118 12.81 -21.62 -8.60
N LEU A 119 12.45 -21.34 -7.35
CA LEU A 119 13.34 -20.65 -6.40
C LEU A 119 14.58 -21.47 -6.03
N GLU A 120 14.44 -22.77 -5.82
CA GLU A 120 15.56 -23.64 -5.42
C GLU A 120 16.55 -23.88 -6.56
N ASN A 121 16.08 -23.84 -7.81
CA ASN A 121 16.92 -23.98 -8.99
C ASN A 121 17.45 -22.64 -9.52
N ASP A 122 17.10 -21.51 -8.89
CA ASP A 122 17.47 -20.18 -9.33
C ASP A 122 18.88 -19.77 -8.90
N THR A 123 19.86 -20.25 -9.66
CA THR A 123 21.28 -19.90 -9.49
C THR A 123 21.61 -18.42 -9.74
N LYS A 124 20.68 -17.67 -10.35
CA LYS A 124 20.88 -16.25 -10.71
C LYS A 124 20.22 -15.28 -9.72
N LEU A 125 19.54 -15.76 -8.69
CA LEU A 125 18.85 -14.94 -7.68
C LEU A 125 17.84 -13.94 -8.31
N ARG A 126 17.14 -14.38 -9.36
CA ARG A 126 16.05 -13.68 -10.03
C ARG A 126 14.80 -13.58 -9.17
N TYR A 127 14.49 -14.60 -8.38
CA TYR A 127 13.26 -14.71 -7.59
C TYR A 127 13.49 -14.47 -6.08
N GLY A 128 12.40 -14.44 -5.31
CA GLY A 128 12.46 -14.35 -3.84
C GLY A 128 12.39 -12.92 -3.28
N LEU A 129 11.93 -11.96 -4.07
CA LEU A 129 11.72 -10.55 -3.69
C LEU A 129 10.23 -10.20 -3.79
N MET A 130 9.43 -10.95 -3.02
CA MET A 130 7.98 -10.78 -2.90
C MET A 130 7.62 -9.45 -2.22
N GLY A 131 6.62 -8.74 -2.74
CA GLY A 131 6.12 -7.51 -2.14
C GLY A 131 5.42 -7.74 -0.79
N ASP A 132 5.36 -6.70 0.04
CA ASP A 132 4.58 -6.74 1.28
C ASP A 132 3.08 -6.94 1.03
N PHE A 133 2.57 -6.48 -0.11
CA PHE A 133 1.22 -6.67 -0.64
C PHE A 133 1.24 -7.64 -1.84
N ALA A 134 1.71 -8.86 -1.64
CA ALA A 134 1.65 -9.94 -2.64
C ALA A 134 0.24 -10.56 -2.71
N ILE A 135 -0.74 -9.70 -3.00
CA ILE A 135 -2.18 -9.98 -2.96
C ILE A 135 -2.60 -11.06 -3.97
N GLY A 136 -1.83 -11.21 -5.06
CA GLY A 136 -2.01 -12.28 -6.02
C GLY A 136 -1.49 -13.64 -5.56
N PHE A 137 -0.82 -13.74 -4.41
CA PHE A 137 -0.19 -14.95 -3.90
C PHE A 137 -1.01 -15.57 -2.75
N PRO A 138 -1.37 -16.86 -2.78
CA PRO A 138 -2.23 -17.48 -1.77
C PRO A 138 -1.52 -17.68 -0.40
N ASN A 139 -2.18 -17.30 0.70
CA ASN A 139 -1.59 -17.32 2.05
C ASN A 139 -1.52 -18.72 2.68
N ILE A 140 -0.58 -19.55 2.24
CA ILE A 140 -0.32 -20.84 2.88
C ILE A 140 0.23 -20.68 4.32
N LEU A 141 0.93 -19.58 4.61
CA LEU A 141 1.50 -19.29 5.93
C LEU A 141 0.40 -19.21 7.00
N GLY A 142 -0.68 -18.49 6.71
CA GLY A 142 -1.84 -18.37 7.60
C GLY A 142 -2.58 -19.69 7.82
N LYS A 143 -2.51 -20.62 6.86
CA LYS A 143 -3.14 -21.95 6.96
C LYS A 143 -2.21 -22.97 7.63
N TYR A 144 -0.91 -22.78 7.55
CA TYR A 144 0.09 -23.56 8.27
C TYR A 144 0.14 -23.19 9.76
N THR A 145 0.19 -21.89 10.06
CA THR A 145 0.39 -21.37 11.43
C THR A 145 -0.81 -21.63 12.32
N LYS A 146 -0.57 -22.20 13.51
CA LYS A 146 -1.60 -22.44 14.55
C LYS A 146 -1.97 -21.15 15.30
N ALA A 147 -3.23 -21.03 15.69
CA ALA A 147 -3.75 -19.83 16.35
C ALA A 147 -3.64 -19.91 17.88
N GLY A 148 -2.49 -19.51 18.43
CA GLY A 148 -2.28 -19.45 19.89
C GLY A 148 -2.24 -20.85 20.52
N MET A 149 -2.97 -21.05 21.63
CA MET A 149 -3.05 -22.34 22.34
C MET A 149 -4.09 -23.31 21.75
N ASP A 150 -4.89 -22.87 20.78
CA ASP A 150 -5.86 -23.73 20.10
C ASP A 150 -5.16 -24.45 18.94
N GLU A 151 -4.50 -25.56 19.25
CA GLU A 151 -3.73 -26.35 18.29
C GLU A 151 -4.58 -26.94 17.16
N TYR A 152 -5.92 -26.91 17.30
CA TYR A 152 -6.83 -27.47 16.32
C TYR A 152 -7.22 -26.45 15.23
N LYS A 153 -7.04 -25.15 15.48
CA LYS A 153 -7.38 -24.08 14.50
C LYS A 153 -6.15 -23.32 14.04
N THR A 154 -6.04 -23.16 12.72
CA THR A 154 -4.99 -22.35 12.08
C THR A 154 -5.37 -20.88 12.13
N LEU A 155 -4.43 -19.96 11.92
CA LEU A 155 -4.69 -18.52 11.91
C LEU A 155 -5.81 -18.18 10.91
N LEU A 156 -5.74 -18.67 9.67
CA LEU A 156 -6.81 -18.51 8.68
C LEU A 156 -8.10 -19.26 9.07
N GLY A 157 -7.96 -20.52 9.51
CA GLY A 157 -9.11 -21.36 9.87
C GLY A 157 -9.94 -20.81 11.03
N ARG A 158 -9.32 -20.06 11.94
CA ARG A 158 -10.00 -19.38 13.06
C ARG A 158 -11.01 -18.34 12.58
N HIS A 159 -10.78 -17.74 11.41
CA HIS A 159 -11.70 -16.81 10.77
C HIS A 159 -12.61 -17.48 9.73
N GLY A 160 -12.57 -18.82 9.61
CA GLY A 160 -13.29 -19.56 8.58
C GLY A 160 -12.75 -19.34 7.17
N LEU A 161 -11.48 -18.94 7.05
CA LEU A 161 -10.85 -18.59 5.78
C LEU A 161 -9.94 -19.70 5.26
N SER A 162 -9.66 -19.64 3.97
CA SER A 162 -8.71 -20.51 3.26
C SER A 162 -7.78 -19.67 2.39
N PRO A 163 -6.60 -20.20 2.00
CA PRO A 163 -5.71 -19.48 1.09
C PRO A 163 -6.43 -19.14 -0.22
N ALA A 164 -6.28 -17.91 -0.68
CA ALA A 164 -6.83 -17.43 -1.94
C ALA A 164 -5.94 -16.33 -2.53
N ALA A 165 -5.96 -16.20 -3.85
CA ALA A 165 -5.31 -15.12 -4.58
C ALA A 165 -6.38 -14.10 -5.03
N TYR A 166 -5.99 -12.83 -5.11
CA TYR A 166 -6.86 -11.76 -5.61
C TYR A 166 -6.23 -11.09 -6.83
N PRO A 167 -7.05 -10.61 -7.79
CA PRO A 167 -6.55 -9.98 -9.00
C PRO A 167 -5.86 -8.65 -8.66
N ALA A 168 -4.56 -8.57 -8.97
CA ALA A 168 -3.74 -7.42 -8.68
C ALA A 168 -3.08 -6.88 -9.95
N ARG A 169 -2.86 -5.57 -9.99
CA ARG A 169 -2.08 -4.86 -11.00
C ARG A 169 -0.99 -4.09 -10.30
N ARG A 170 0.27 -4.47 -10.51
CA ARG A 170 1.44 -3.88 -9.89
C ARG A 170 2.15 -2.97 -10.88
N PHE A 171 2.26 -1.70 -10.53
CA PHE A 171 2.92 -0.66 -11.30
C PHE A 171 4.36 -0.52 -10.80
N VAL A 172 5.32 -0.93 -11.62
CA VAL A 172 6.75 -0.89 -11.33
C VAL A 172 7.39 0.20 -12.18
N PHE A 173 8.16 1.10 -11.57
CA PHE A 173 8.74 2.27 -12.22
C PHE A 173 10.24 2.07 -12.37
N ARG A 174 10.78 2.26 -13.59
CA ARG A 174 12.18 1.90 -13.92
C ARG A 174 12.57 0.53 -13.31
N PRO A 175 11.97 -0.57 -13.81
CA PRO A 175 12.12 -1.89 -13.19
C PRO A 175 13.59 -2.29 -13.05
N ARG A 176 13.99 -2.71 -11.84
CA ARG A 176 15.34 -3.25 -11.56
C ARG A 176 15.48 -4.74 -11.86
N ARG A 177 14.36 -5.39 -12.18
CA ARG A 177 14.22 -6.81 -12.51
C ARG A 177 13.25 -6.95 -13.68
N GLU A 178 13.33 -8.08 -14.37
CA GLU A 178 12.35 -8.44 -15.39
C GLU A 178 10.94 -8.46 -14.78
N ILE A 179 9.96 -7.94 -15.53
CA ILE A 179 8.60 -7.77 -15.02
C ILE A 179 7.92 -9.11 -14.77
N GLU A 180 8.29 -10.15 -15.50
CA GLU A 180 7.83 -11.52 -15.36
C GLU A 180 8.30 -12.14 -14.03
N ASP A 181 9.55 -11.89 -13.63
CA ASP A 181 10.10 -12.36 -12.36
C ASP A 181 9.40 -11.68 -11.17
N ILE A 182 9.13 -10.38 -11.29
CA ILE A 182 8.36 -9.62 -10.29
C ILE A 182 6.91 -10.16 -10.22
N ALA A 183 6.29 -10.46 -11.37
CA ALA A 183 4.94 -11.01 -11.41
C ALA A 183 4.88 -12.38 -10.71
N PHE A 184 5.85 -13.24 -11.00
CA PHE A 184 5.97 -14.56 -10.42
C PHE A 184 6.08 -14.53 -8.89
N ASP A 185 6.93 -13.66 -8.34
CA ASP A 185 7.10 -13.45 -6.90
C ASP A 185 5.84 -12.91 -6.20
N ASN A 186 4.92 -12.29 -6.94
CA ASN A 186 3.72 -11.68 -6.39
C ASN A 186 2.43 -12.48 -6.68
N GLY A 187 2.56 -13.68 -7.23
CA GLY A 187 1.48 -14.67 -7.33
C GLY A 187 0.74 -14.71 -8.67
N PRO A 188 -0.01 -15.80 -8.93
CA PRO A 188 -0.56 -16.13 -10.24
C PRO A 188 -1.62 -15.15 -10.77
N LEU A 189 -2.22 -14.32 -9.91
CA LEU A 189 -3.22 -13.32 -10.30
C LEU A 189 -2.65 -11.89 -10.36
N THR A 190 -1.33 -11.74 -10.37
CA THR A 190 -0.65 -10.45 -10.48
C THR A 190 -0.25 -10.14 -11.91
N GLU A 191 -0.73 -9.02 -12.42
CA GLU A 191 -0.23 -8.39 -13.65
C GLU A 191 0.79 -7.32 -13.26
N VAL A 192 1.99 -7.36 -13.82
CA VAL A 192 3.03 -6.33 -13.63
C VAL A 192 3.11 -5.44 -14.87
N ILE A 193 3.19 -4.13 -14.65
CA ILE A 193 3.30 -3.13 -15.71
C ILE A 193 4.59 -2.33 -15.49
N ASN A 194 5.45 -2.31 -16.50
CA ASN A 194 6.51 -1.30 -16.61
C ASN A 194 5.85 0.07 -16.81
N SER A 195 5.84 0.84 -15.73
CA SER A 195 5.00 2.01 -15.55
C SER A 195 5.72 3.27 -15.99
N LYS A 196 5.04 4.05 -16.83
CA LYS A 196 5.55 5.30 -17.39
C LYS A 196 4.60 6.43 -17.12
N LEU A 197 5.11 7.64 -17.00
CA LEU A 197 4.35 8.87 -16.88
C LEU A 197 4.42 9.64 -18.19
N ALA A 198 3.27 9.97 -18.76
CA ALA A 198 3.25 10.67 -20.04
C ALA A 198 3.61 12.14 -19.85
N TYR A 199 4.32 12.75 -20.82
CA TYR A 199 4.69 14.17 -20.74
C TYR A 199 3.52 15.12 -20.46
N PRO A 200 2.30 14.92 -21.02
CA PRO A 200 1.15 15.76 -20.68
C PRO A 200 0.74 15.72 -19.21
N ASP A 201 1.06 14.63 -18.50
CA ASP A 201 0.77 14.44 -17.09
C ASP A 201 1.90 14.98 -16.17
N LEU A 202 3.02 15.46 -16.74
CA LEU A 202 4.19 15.93 -15.98
C LEU A 202 4.04 17.40 -15.56
N PRO A 203 3.94 17.70 -14.26
CA PRO A 203 4.10 19.05 -13.76
C PRO A 203 5.55 19.54 -13.92
N PHE A 204 5.77 20.86 -14.04
CA PHE A 204 7.11 21.39 -14.26
C PHE A 204 8.07 21.09 -13.11
N GLU A 205 7.56 20.97 -11.89
CA GLU A 205 8.35 20.66 -10.70
C GLU A 205 9.15 19.35 -10.87
N ILE A 206 8.60 18.33 -11.54
CA ILE A 206 9.34 17.07 -11.82
C ILE A 206 10.57 17.35 -12.67
N ILE A 207 10.39 18.19 -13.70
CA ILE A 207 11.45 18.52 -14.65
C ILE A 207 12.52 19.37 -13.97
N ALA A 208 12.09 20.32 -13.15
CA ALA A 208 12.97 21.20 -12.40
C ALA A 208 13.81 20.40 -11.40
N ASP A 209 13.20 19.53 -10.60
CA ASP A 209 13.88 18.73 -9.58
C ASP A 209 14.84 17.72 -10.22
N MET A 210 14.38 16.97 -11.23
CA MET A 210 15.20 15.97 -11.91
C MET A 210 16.49 16.58 -12.48
N ASN A 211 16.42 17.82 -12.98
CA ASN A 211 17.55 18.52 -13.60
C ASN A 211 18.23 19.54 -12.68
N ASN A 212 17.86 19.57 -11.39
CA ASN A 212 18.36 20.51 -10.40
C ASN A 212 18.39 21.96 -10.93
N LEU A 213 17.27 22.41 -11.50
CA LEU A 213 17.17 23.72 -12.13
C LEU A 213 17.04 24.82 -11.06
N GLY A 214 17.92 25.81 -11.08
CA GLY A 214 17.84 26.93 -10.14
C GLY A 214 16.65 27.86 -10.45
N GLU A 215 15.77 28.10 -9.48
CA GLU A 215 14.54 28.90 -9.67
C GLU A 215 14.78 30.33 -10.18
N GLN A 216 15.94 30.91 -9.84
CA GLN A 216 16.31 32.28 -10.22
C GLN A 216 16.91 32.39 -11.62
N THR A 217 17.06 31.28 -12.34
CA THR A 217 17.75 31.25 -13.63
C THR A 217 16.80 31.50 -14.79
N ARG A 218 17.36 32.04 -15.89
CA ARG A 218 16.58 32.31 -17.10
C ARG A 218 16.01 31.03 -17.72
N TYR A 219 16.76 29.93 -17.73
CA TYR A 219 16.27 28.66 -18.28
C TYR A 219 15.10 28.09 -17.47
N PHE A 220 15.07 28.27 -16.14
CA PHE A 220 13.94 27.88 -15.31
C PHE A 220 12.67 28.66 -15.71
N ALA A 221 12.77 29.99 -15.81
CA ALA A 221 11.64 30.83 -16.19
C ALA A 221 11.12 30.51 -17.61
N VAL A 222 12.03 30.33 -18.58
CA VAL A 222 11.68 29.97 -19.95
C VAL A 222 10.99 28.61 -20.00
N LEU A 223 11.58 27.58 -19.40
CA LEU A 223 10.97 26.24 -19.38
C LEU A 223 9.63 26.23 -18.67
N LYS A 224 9.50 26.90 -17.52
CA LYS A 224 8.22 27.00 -16.80
C LYS A 224 7.13 27.65 -17.65
N ASN A 225 7.47 28.72 -18.36
CA ASN A 225 6.53 29.39 -19.27
C ASN A 225 6.08 28.45 -20.40
N ILE A 226 7.01 27.75 -21.06
CA ILE A 226 6.67 26.84 -22.16
C ILE A 226 5.85 25.64 -21.63
N TRP A 227 6.35 25.00 -20.57
CA TRP A 227 5.84 23.74 -20.05
C TRP A 227 4.49 23.92 -19.33
N ASP A 228 4.42 24.85 -18.37
CA ASP A 228 3.26 24.98 -17.49
C ASP A 228 2.28 26.08 -17.89
N ILE A 229 2.73 27.18 -18.51
CA ILE A 229 1.82 28.27 -18.91
C ILE A 229 1.28 28.00 -20.32
N SER A 230 2.15 27.77 -21.29
CA SER A 230 1.76 27.47 -22.67
C SER A 230 1.30 26.03 -22.87
N LYS A 231 1.51 25.14 -21.89
CA LYS A 231 1.13 23.71 -21.92
C LYS A 231 1.75 22.94 -23.09
N ILE A 232 2.94 23.34 -23.52
CA ILE A 232 3.68 22.66 -24.59
C ILE A 232 4.59 21.63 -23.93
N ARG A 233 4.22 20.35 -24.09
CA ARG A 233 4.79 19.22 -23.35
C ARG A 233 5.57 18.25 -24.23
N ASP A 234 5.64 18.49 -25.54
CA ASP A 234 6.49 17.70 -26.43
C ASP A 234 7.93 18.23 -26.37
N PRO A 235 8.94 17.42 -26.01
CA PRO A 235 10.32 17.89 -25.87
C PRO A 235 10.90 18.48 -27.16
N LYS A 236 10.47 18.06 -28.35
CA LYS A 236 10.96 18.64 -29.62
C LYS A 236 10.35 20.01 -29.85
N GLU A 237 9.05 20.18 -29.58
CA GLU A 237 8.38 21.48 -29.67
C GLU A 237 8.96 22.47 -28.66
N VAL A 238 9.24 22.03 -27.42
CA VAL A 238 9.91 22.87 -26.41
C VAL A 238 11.25 23.39 -26.93
N LEU A 239 12.06 22.54 -27.56
CA LEU A 239 13.35 22.93 -28.10
C LEU A 239 13.23 23.89 -29.28
N SER A 240 12.26 23.64 -30.18
CA SER A 240 11.98 24.56 -31.28
C SER A 240 11.63 25.96 -30.76
N ILE A 241 10.80 26.06 -29.71
CA ILE A 241 10.43 27.35 -29.12
C ILE A 241 11.61 27.98 -28.39
N ALA A 242 12.40 27.20 -27.67
CA ALA A 242 13.61 27.68 -27.00
C ALA A 242 14.62 28.27 -28.01
N GLU A 243 14.76 27.66 -29.19
CA GLU A 243 15.64 28.14 -30.26
C GLU A 243 15.22 29.52 -30.79
N HIS A 244 13.91 29.82 -30.83
CA HIS A 244 13.44 31.16 -31.24
C HIS A 244 13.84 32.29 -30.26
N TYR A 245 14.25 31.96 -29.04
CA TYR A 245 14.79 32.92 -28.08
C TYR A 245 16.30 33.16 -28.25
N GLU A 246 16.97 32.40 -29.12
CA GLU A 246 18.38 32.57 -29.44
C GLU A 246 18.60 33.69 -30.46
N LYS A 247 19.82 34.24 -30.49
CA LYS A 247 20.17 35.24 -31.49
C LYS A 247 20.51 34.53 -32.82
N PRO A 248 20.03 35.03 -33.97
CA PRO A 248 20.41 34.48 -35.26
C PRO A 248 21.93 34.49 -35.47
N ASN A 249 22.49 33.41 -36.01
CA ASN A 249 23.91 33.25 -36.36
C ASN A 249 24.90 33.33 -35.18
N SER A 250 24.47 33.10 -33.94
CA SER A 250 25.36 32.95 -32.78
C SER A 250 25.42 31.50 -32.29
N ALA A 251 26.49 31.15 -31.58
CA ALA A 251 26.56 29.89 -30.85
C ALA A 251 25.41 29.80 -29.82
N PRO A 252 24.88 28.58 -29.54
CA PRO A 252 23.79 28.42 -28.58
C PRO A 252 24.14 28.98 -27.20
N SER A 253 23.21 29.72 -26.61
CA SER A 253 23.37 30.25 -25.26
C SER A 253 23.38 29.13 -24.22
N GLN A 254 23.98 29.42 -23.05
CA GLN A 254 23.92 28.52 -21.89
C GLN A 254 22.47 28.23 -21.46
N THR A 255 21.54 29.15 -21.71
CA THR A 255 20.12 28.92 -21.44
C THR A 255 19.57 27.83 -22.35
N TYR A 256 19.78 27.94 -23.67
CA TYR A 256 19.35 26.92 -24.62
C TYR A 256 20.00 25.56 -24.35
N LEU A 257 21.31 25.52 -24.13
CA LEU A 257 22.03 24.27 -23.86
C LEU A 257 21.48 23.55 -22.62
N ARG A 258 21.11 24.29 -21.56
CA ARG A 258 20.51 23.70 -20.36
C ARG A 258 19.10 23.17 -20.61
N ILE A 259 18.32 23.85 -21.45
CA ILE A 259 16.99 23.40 -21.90
C ILE A 259 17.14 22.11 -22.74
N ASP A 260 18.08 22.10 -23.68
CA ASP A 260 18.38 20.93 -24.51
C ASP A 260 18.80 19.72 -23.68
N GLU A 261 19.72 19.89 -22.73
CA GLU A 261 20.10 18.84 -21.78
C GLU A 261 18.89 18.30 -21.00
N THR A 262 18.04 19.20 -20.48
CA THR A 262 16.83 18.85 -19.72
C THR A 262 15.84 18.03 -20.58
N MET A 263 15.57 18.48 -21.81
CA MET A 263 14.65 17.81 -22.74
C MET A 263 15.23 16.49 -23.26
N ASN A 264 16.55 16.41 -23.46
CA ASN A 264 17.22 15.17 -23.83
C ASN A 264 17.13 14.15 -22.70
N ARG A 265 17.37 14.54 -21.45
CA ARG A 265 17.18 13.67 -20.28
C ARG A 265 15.73 13.19 -20.14
N LEU A 266 14.76 14.07 -20.36
CA LEU A 266 13.35 13.71 -20.31
C LEU A 266 12.98 12.66 -21.38
N LYS A 267 13.57 12.75 -22.58
CA LYS A 267 13.36 11.78 -23.67
C LYS A 267 14.03 10.43 -23.41
N THR A 268 15.17 10.40 -22.71
CA THR A 268 15.95 9.17 -22.51
C THR A 268 15.60 8.43 -21.24
N ASP A 269 15.03 9.10 -20.23
CA ASP A 269 14.62 8.48 -18.98
C ASP A 269 13.42 7.54 -19.19
N MET A 270 13.58 6.29 -18.76
CA MET A 270 12.59 5.21 -18.90
C MET A 270 11.29 5.47 -18.15
N LEU A 271 11.28 6.38 -17.17
CA LEU A 271 10.09 6.76 -16.43
C LEU A 271 9.08 7.53 -17.30
N PHE A 272 9.51 8.18 -18.37
CA PHE A 272 8.65 9.06 -19.15
C PHE A 272 8.31 8.53 -20.54
N THR A 273 7.23 9.06 -21.10
CA THR A 273 6.78 8.71 -22.44
C THR A 273 6.04 9.87 -23.11
N GLY A 274 6.20 10.02 -24.43
CA GLY A 274 5.36 10.93 -25.21
C GLY A 274 3.96 10.38 -25.49
N LYS A 275 3.75 9.06 -25.30
CA LYS A 275 2.49 8.38 -25.60
C LYS A 275 1.57 8.43 -24.40
N LEU A 276 0.49 9.19 -24.52
CA LEU A 276 -0.48 9.36 -23.45
C LEU A 276 -1.13 8.04 -23.00
N ASP A 277 -1.35 7.09 -23.91
CA ASP A 277 -1.96 5.79 -23.60
C ASP A 277 -1.01 4.83 -22.85
N ASP A 278 0.29 5.11 -22.87
CA ASP A 278 1.27 4.37 -22.07
C ASP A 278 1.31 4.83 -20.61
N SER A 279 0.72 6.00 -20.30
CA SER A 279 0.65 6.56 -18.94
C SER A 279 0.02 5.58 -17.96
N PHE A 280 0.71 5.31 -16.86
CA PHE A 280 0.23 4.39 -15.83
C PHE A 280 -1.07 4.89 -15.18
N LEU A 281 -1.29 6.20 -15.12
CA LEU A 281 -2.50 6.82 -14.58
C LEU A 281 -3.75 6.31 -15.31
N LYS A 282 -3.71 6.20 -16.65
CA LYS A 282 -4.81 5.67 -17.46
C LYS A 282 -5.09 4.18 -17.24
N LYS A 283 -4.10 3.46 -16.71
CA LYS A 283 -4.17 2.02 -16.45
C LYS A 283 -4.70 1.70 -15.04
N ILE A 284 -4.93 2.70 -14.19
CA ILE A 284 -5.59 2.53 -12.89
C ILE A 284 -7.09 2.26 -13.14
N THR A 285 -7.60 1.12 -12.65
CA THR A 285 -9.00 0.71 -12.85
C THR A 285 -9.57 0.06 -11.60
N ASN A 286 -10.89 -0.12 -11.54
CA ASN A 286 -11.57 -0.87 -10.48
C ASN A 286 -11.67 -2.39 -10.73
N LYS A 287 -11.06 -2.91 -11.80
CA LYS A 287 -11.09 -4.35 -12.12
C LYS A 287 -10.14 -5.17 -11.26
N LYS A 288 -9.04 -4.56 -10.84
CA LYS A 288 -7.96 -5.18 -10.07
C LYS A 288 -7.56 -4.26 -8.93
N ILE A 289 -6.96 -4.82 -7.89
CA ILE A 289 -6.31 -4.05 -6.83
C ILE A 289 -5.03 -3.45 -7.42
N ASN A 290 -4.92 -2.12 -7.44
CA ASN A 290 -3.78 -1.42 -8.01
C ASN A 290 -2.71 -1.27 -6.93
N ILE A 291 -1.47 -1.68 -7.21
CA ILE A 291 -0.33 -1.57 -6.30
C ILE A 291 0.71 -0.70 -6.99
N LEU A 292 1.01 0.46 -6.43
CA LEU A 292 2.18 1.25 -6.81
C LEU A 292 3.37 0.69 -6.04
N ASP A 293 4.30 0.09 -6.78
CA ASP A 293 5.49 -0.52 -6.22
C ASP A 293 6.59 0.54 -6.10
N PHE A 294 6.79 1.07 -4.89
CA PHE A 294 7.93 1.94 -4.54
C PHE A 294 8.98 1.15 -3.74
N SER A 295 8.98 -0.18 -3.86
CA SER A 295 9.98 -1.03 -3.22
C SER A 295 11.24 -1.13 -4.08
N GLN A 296 12.15 -2.03 -3.68
CA GLN A 296 13.40 -2.33 -4.38
C GLN A 296 13.20 -2.86 -5.81
N ASN A 297 11.97 -3.21 -6.22
CA ASN A 297 11.65 -3.55 -7.61
C ASN A 297 11.65 -2.32 -8.53
N SER A 298 11.41 -1.13 -7.98
CA SER A 298 11.40 0.14 -8.71
C SER A 298 12.64 0.96 -8.41
N GLU A 299 13.12 1.70 -9.41
CA GLU A 299 14.16 2.70 -9.24
C GLU A 299 13.56 4.10 -9.20
N LEU A 300 13.24 4.53 -7.98
CA LEU A 300 12.71 5.85 -7.67
C LEU A 300 13.46 6.45 -6.47
N ASP A 301 13.62 7.78 -6.48
CA ASP A 301 13.98 8.52 -5.28
C ASP A 301 12.72 8.94 -4.47
N THR A 302 12.93 9.46 -3.26
CA THR A 302 11.82 9.84 -2.37
C THR A 302 10.98 11.00 -2.92
N CYS A 303 11.57 11.94 -3.66
CA CYS A 303 10.82 13.02 -4.29
C CYS A 303 9.90 12.45 -5.37
N GLU A 304 10.43 11.58 -6.23
CA GLU A 304 9.67 10.89 -7.27
C GLU A 304 8.53 10.04 -6.70
N GLU A 305 8.77 9.26 -5.64
CA GLU A 305 7.72 8.50 -4.92
C GLU A 305 6.56 9.41 -4.47
N CYS A 306 6.89 10.52 -3.80
CA CYS A 306 5.90 11.45 -3.24
C CYS A 306 5.12 12.21 -4.32
N LEU A 307 5.78 12.50 -5.43
CA LEU A 307 5.23 13.18 -6.58
C LEU A 307 4.31 12.28 -7.41
N LEU A 308 4.72 11.03 -7.66
CA LEU A 308 3.84 10.01 -8.24
C LEU A 308 2.60 9.80 -7.37
N PHE A 309 2.76 9.76 -6.04
CA PHE A 309 1.62 9.66 -5.14
C PHE A 309 0.66 10.86 -5.28
N LYS A 310 1.18 12.09 -5.31
CA LYS A 310 0.40 13.31 -5.57
C LYS A 310 -0.38 13.25 -6.88
N LEU A 311 0.27 12.83 -7.97
CA LEU A 311 -0.38 12.70 -9.29
C LEU A 311 -1.51 11.67 -9.28
N VAL A 312 -1.30 10.55 -8.60
CA VAL A 312 -2.32 9.51 -8.47
C VAL A 312 -3.50 9.99 -7.64
N VAL A 313 -3.27 10.77 -6.58
CA VAL A 313 -4.36 11.39 -5.80
C VAL A 313 -5.16 12.35 -6.67
N GLN A 314 -4.50 13.22 -7.45
CA GLN A 314 -5.18 14.12 -8.38
C GLN A 314 -6.01 13.37 -9.42
N HIS A 315 -5.42 12.33 -10.03
CA HIS A 315 -6.13 11.48 -10.98
C HIS A 315 -7.35 10.79 -10.34
N ALA A 316 -7.17 10.20 -9.16
CA ALA A 316 -8.22 9.48 -8.46
C ALA A 316 -9.38 10.39 -8.05
N ILE A 317 -9.11 11.63 -7.64
CA ILE A 317 -10.15 12.64 -7.37
C ILE A 317 -11.00 12.89 -8.62
N ASN A 318 -10.36 13.12 -9.77
CA ASN A 318 -11.07 13.35 -11.03
C ASN A 318 -11.93 12.14 -11.43
N VAL A 319 -11.41 10.93 -11.25
CA VAL A 319 -12.12 9.67 -11.52
C VAL A 319 -13.30 9.49 -10.57
N ALA A 320 -13.11 9.72 -9.27
CA ALA A 320 -14.16 9.62 -8.25
C ALA A 320 -15.31 10.60 -8.55
N ILE A 321 -14.99 11.85 -8.92
CA ILE A 321 -16.00 12.86 -9.29
C ILE A 321 -16.76 12.42 -10.54
N LYS A 322 -16.03 12.01 -11.59
CA LYS A 322 -16.62 11.68 -12.90
C LYS A 322 -17.51 10.45 -12.85
N TYR A 323 -17.08 9.39 -12.16
CA TYR A 323 -17.75 8.09 -12.20
C TYR A 323 -18.51 7.75 -10.92
N ARG A 324 -18.39 8.55 -9.85
CA ARG A 324 -19.04 8.32 -8.55
C ARG A 324 -18.69 6.96 -7.94
N ILE A 325 -17.44 6.53 -8.13
CA ILE A 325 -16.91 5.26 -7.62
C ILE A 325 -16.07 5.55 -6.36
N PRO A 326 -16.23 4.76 -5.28
CA PRO A 326 -15.41 4.89 -4.09
C PRO A 326 -13.95 4.56 -4.38
N VAL A 327 -13.04 5.34 -3.78
CA VAL A 327 -11.60 5.14 -3.90
C VAL A 327 -11.02 4.83 -2.53
N PHE A 328 -10.13 3.85 -2.44
CA PHE A 328 -9.39 3.51 -1.23
C PHE A 328 -7.90 3.64 -1.50
N PHE A 329 -7.27 4.60 -0.82
CA PHE A 329 -5.83 4.68 -0.71
C PHE A 329 -5.36 3.86 0.49
N VAL A 330 -4.40 2.97 0.26
CA VAL A 330 -3.81 2.14 1.30
C VAL A 330 -2.31 2.42 1.37
N VAL A 331 -1.87 3.08 2.44
CA VAL A 331 -0.51 3.62 2.54
C VAL A 331 0.20 3.06 3.77
N ASP A 332 1.16 2.16 3.54
CA ASP A 332 2.02 1.67 4.62
C ASP A 332 3.14 2.68 4.92
N GLU A 333 3.57 2.73 6.18
CA GLU A 333 4.60 3.63 6.68
C GLU A 333 4.36 5.11 6.26
N VAL A 334 3.13 5.57 6.44
CA VAL A 334 2.61 6.88 5.96
C VAL A 334 3.44 8.08 6.41
N GLN A 335 4.10 7.98 7.56
CA GLN A 335 4.96 9.03 8.11
C GLN A 335 6.14 9.39 7.20
N ASN A 336 6.52 8.53 6.25
CA ASN A 336 7.59 8.82 5.32
C ASN A 336 7.17 9.81 4.23
N PHE A 337 5.92 9.71 3.74
CA PHE A 337 5.37 10.65 2.76
C PHE A 337 5.11 12.03 3.37
N MET A 338 4.80 12.08 4.67
CA MET A 338 4.52 13.34 5.36
C MET A 338 5.75 14.25 5.56
N LYS A 339 6.96 13.74 5.32
CA LYS A 339 8.20 14.54 5.38
C LYS A 339 8.41 15.39 4.13
N ASP A 340 7.84 14.95 3.00
CA ASP A 340 7.92 15.64 1.72
C ASP A 340 6.68 16.50 1.48
N SER A 341 6.85 17.63 0.81
CA SER A 341 5.75 18.57 0.55
C SER A 341 4.66 17.99 -0.37
N ASN A 342 5.03 17.19 -1.37
CA ASN A 342 4.10 16.54 -2.29
C ASN A 342 3.38 15.38 -1.60
N GLY A 343 4.10 14.57 -0.83
CA GLY A 343 3.52 13.47 -0.07
C GLY A 343 2.55 13.95 1.01
N LYS A 344 2.93 15.01 1.75
CA LYS A 344 2.03 15.69 2.69
C LYS A 344 0.80 16.25 2.00
N TRP A 345 0.98 16.94 0.87
CA TRP A 345 -0.14 17.47 0.09
C TRP A 345 -1.11 16.36 -0.30
N ALA A 346 -0.61 15.21 -0.77
CA ALA A 346 -1.43 14.08 -1.20
C ALA A 346 -2.31 13.56 -0.04
N ILE A 347 -1.71 13.38 1.15
CA ILE A 347 -2.42 12.90 2.34
C ILE A 347 -3.43 13.93 2.84
N ASP A 348 -3.03 15.20 2.95
CA ASP A 348 -3.91 16.28 3.39
C ASP A 348 -5.11 16.44 2.44
N LYS A 349 -4.88 16.29 1.13
CA LYS A 349 -5.93 16.34 0.11
C LYS A 349 -6.94 15.21 0.30
N ILE A 350 -6.48 13.98 0.54
CA ILE A 350 -7.37 12.84 0.81
C ILE A 350 -8.17 13.08 2.09
N LEU A 351 -7.52 13.49 3.19
CA LEU A 351 -8.17 13.68 4.50
C LEU A 351 -9.20 14.82 4.48
N ARG A 352 -8.93 15.91 3.76
CA ARG A 352 -9.81 17.10 3.74
C ARG A 352 -10.89 17.04 2.68
N GLU A 353 -10.52 16.69 1.45
CA GLU A 353 -11.44 16.77 0.30
C GLU A 353 -12.06 15.41 -0.03
N GLY A 354 -11.38 14.32 0.33
CA GLY A 354 -11.87 12.96 0.10
C GLY A 354 -13.16 12.62 0.82
N ARG A 355 -13.45 13.31 1.94
CA ARG A 355 -14.67 13.11 2.75
C ARG A 355 -15.96 13.19 1.94
N SER A 356 -16.07 14.19 1.07
CA SER A 356 -17.27 14.42 0.24
C SER A 356 -17.34 13.56 -1.02
N LEU A 357 -16.24 12.87 -1.37
CA LEU A 357 -16.06 12.17 -2.64
C LEU A 357 -15.93 10.64 -2.47
N CYS A 358 -16.19 10.11 -1.28
CA CYS A 358 -15.96 8.69 -0.95
C CYS A 358 -14.51 8.24 -1.23
N ILE A 359 -13.55 9.12 -1.01
CA ILE A 359 -12.13 8.80 -1.10
C ILE A 359 -11.63 8.55 0.31
N ASN A 360 -11.22 7.31 0.56
CA ASN A 360 -10.87 6.79 1.87
C ASN A 360 -9.35 6.61 1.96
N LEU A 361 -8.82 6.76 3.18
CA LEU A 361 -7.42 6.52 3.49
C LEU A 361 -7.35 5.42 4.55
N ILE A 362 -6.62 4.35 4.25
CA ILE A 362 -6.25 3.31 5.20
C ILE A 362 -4.72 3.39 5.33
N CYS A 363 -4.23 3.86 6.46
CA CYS A 363 -2.80 4.07 6.62
C CYS A 363 -2.25 3.38 7.86
N ALA A 364 -1.00 2.94 7.81
CA ALA A 364 -0.30 2.42 8.98
C ALA A 364 0.93 3.27 9.34
N THR A 365 1.20 3.36 10.63
CA THR A 365 2.44 3.93 11.18
C THR A 365 2.91 3.13 12.40
N GLN A 366 4.21 3.23 12.71
CA GLN A 366 4.79 2.65 13.93
C GLN A 366 4.98 3.68 15.06
N TYR A 367 4.84 4.98 14.76
CA TYR A 367 5.12 6.08 15.68
C TYR A 367 3.93 7.02 15.69
N THR A 368 3.42 7.45 16.86
CA THR A 368 2.48 8.57 16.90
C THR A 368 3.13 9.88 17.33
N ASP A 369 4.24 9.83 18.08
CA ASP A 369 5.03 11.01 18.47
C ASP A 369 5.60 11.81 17.28
N ASN A 370 5.88 11.11 16.16
CA ASN A 370 6.26 11.72 14.89
C ASN A 370 5.16 11.63 13.83
N LEU A 371 3.97 11.15 14.19
CA LEU A 371 2.84 11.17 13.27
C LEU A 371 2.24 12.57 13.28
N PRO A 372 2.03 13.18 12.11
CA PRO A 372 1.27 14.41 12.05
C PRO A 372 -0.10 14.21 12.71
N LYS A 373 -0.41 15.02 13.71
CA LYS A 373 -1.72 14.99 14.42
C LYS A 373 -2.88 15.03 13.45
N ASP A 374 -2.70 15.67 12.30
CA ASP A 374 -3.65 15.77 11.21
C ASP A 374 -4.16 14.39 10.74
N ILE A 375 -3.31 13.36 10.72
CA ILE A 375 -3.74 11.99 10.36
C ILE A 375 -4.66 11.42 11.44
N LEU A 376 -4.28 11.53 12.72
CA LEU A 376 -5.12 11.01 13.81
C LEU A 376 -6.43 11.78 13.94
N ILE A 377 -6.41 13.09 13.75
CA ILE A 377 -7.61 13.94 13.79
C ILE A 377 -8.50 13.64 12.59
N GLY A 378 -7.93 13.54 11.39
CA GLY A 378 -8.66 13.29 10.15
C GLY A 378 -9.21 11.86 10.02
N SER A 379 -8.68 10.90 10.77
CA SER A 379 -9.19 9.52 10.75
C SER A 379 -10.55 9.37 11.41
N SER A 380 -11.44 8.57 10.83
CA SER A 380 -12.71 8.21 11.45
C SER A 380 -12.52 7.05 12.42
N HIS A 381 -11.69 6.08 12.04
CA HIS A 381 -11.45 4.86 12.82
C HIS A 381 -9.98 4.74 13.19
N ILE A 382 -9.71 4.15 14.35
CA ILE A 382 -8.35 3.87 14.82
C ILE A 382 -8.25 2.39 15.18
N GLY A 383 -7.39 1.68 14.46
CA GLY A 383 -7.00 0.31 14.79
C GLY A 383 -5.67 0.30 15.51
N ILE A 384 -5.59 -0.42 16.62
CA ILE A 384 -4.39 -0.58 17.45
C ILE A 384 -4.03 -2.06 17.50
N MET A 385 -2.76 -2.36 17.24
CA MET A 385 -2.25 -3.71 17.18
C MET A 385 -1.13 -3.92 18.19
N GLY A 386 -1.31 -4.93 19.03
CA GLY A 386 -0.48 -5.19 20.19
C GLY A 386 -0.41 -3.97 21.11
N LYS A 387 0.80 -3.61 21.51
CA LYS A 387 1.07 -2.45 22.39
C LYS A 387 1.50 -1.23 21.55
N LEU A 388 1.06 -0.04 21.97
CA LEU A 388 1.53 1.23 21.41
C LEU A 388 3.02 1.45 21.65
N ALA A 389 3.63 2.35 20.85
CA ALA A 389 5.07 2.53 20.87
C ALA A 389 5.55 3.28 22.10
N SER A 390 4.85 4.36 22.48
CA SER A 390 5.21 5.24 23.59
C SER A 390 4.01 5.62 24.49
N ASN A 391 4.30 6.09 25.70
CA ASN A 391 3.29 6.65 26.61
C ASN A 391 2.69 7.97 26.10
N THR A 392 3.45 8.70 25.28
CA THR A 392 2.98 9.94 24.64
C THR A 392 1.95 9.62 23.55
N ASP A 393 2.12 8.50 22.84
CA ASP A 393 1.11 7.97 21.93
C ASP A 393 -0.20 7.69 22.67
N THR A 394 -0.12 7.00 23.82
CA THR A 394 -1.27 6.69 24.68
C THR A 394 -2.00 7.96 25.10
N LYS A 395 -1.28 8.97 25.63
CA LYS A 395 -1.87 10.26 26.04
C LYS A 395 -2.51 11.03 24.89
N THR A 396 -1.99 10.88 23.67
CA THR A 396 -2.58 11.52 22.49
C THR A 396 -3.91 10.84 22.14
N LEU A 397 -3.98 9.52 22.20
CA LEU A 397 -5.22 8.77 21.95
C LEU A 397 -6.25 8.96 23.06
N GLU A 398 -5.85 9.03 24.32
CA GLU A 398 -6.73 9.37 25.46
C GLU A 398 -7.45 10.72 25.27
N LYS A 399 -6.82 11.67 24.56
CA LYS A 399 -7.44 12.97 24.24
C LYS A 399 -8.39 12.91 23.04
N LEU A 400 -8.22 11.93 22.16
CA LEU A 400 -8.96 11.82 20.90
C LEU A 400 -10.12 10.81 20.97
N ILE A 401 -10.06 9.85 21.89
CA ILE A 401 -11.03 8.76 22.04
C ILE A 401 -11.51 8.78 23.51
N PRO A 402 -12.78 9.15 23.78
CA PRO A 402 -13.26 9.35 25.15
C PRO A 402 -13.18 8.12 26.05
N ASP A 403 -13.46 6.93 25.53
CA ASP A 403 -13.47 5.67 26.29
C ASP A 403 -12.11 4.95 26.37
N PHE A 404 -11.07 5.56 25.80
CA PHE A 404 -9.79 4.90 25.57
C PHE A 404 -9.15 4.36 26.85
N LYS A 405 -9.12 5.19 27.90
CA LYS A 405 -8.46 4.87 29.17
C LYS A 405 -9.19 3.76 29.93
N ASP A 406 -10.49 3.61 29.70
CA ASP A 406 -11.32 2.63 30.40
C ASP A 406 -11.28 1.26 29.71
N VAL A 407 -10.99 1.23 28.41
CA VAL A 407 -11.00 0.01 27.59
C VAL A 407 -9.60 -0.53 27.31
N VAL A 408 -8.62 0.34 27.08
CA VAL A 408 -7.30 -0.05 26.59
C VAL A 408 -6.33 -0.19 27.75
N ASP A 409 -6.05 -1.45 28.10
CA ASP A 409 -5.00 -1.80 29.06
C ASP A 409 -3.84 -2.52 28.36
N PHE A 410 -2.62 -2.19 28.79
CA PHE A 410 -1.38 -2.77 28.27
C PHE A 410 -0.52 -3.29 29.42
N ASP A 411 -0.67 -4.59 29.72
CA ASP A 411 0.22 -5.30 30.64
C ASP A 411 1.71 -4.99 30.36
N GLU A 412 2.50 -4.87 31.41
CA GLU A 412 3.96 -4.72 31.33
C GLU A 412 4.63 -6.05 31.66
N PRO A 413 5.54 -6.55 30.80
CA PRO A 413 6.25 -7.79 31.10
C PRO A 413 7.27 -7.56 32.22
N GLY A 414 7.35 -8.49 33.18
CA GLY A 414 8.36 -8.51 34.24
C GLY A 414 9.67 -9.18 33.82
N SER A 415 9.70 -9.87 32.67
CA SER A 415 10.90 -10.53 32.13
C SER A 415 10.95 -10.56 30.59
N LEU A 416 12.11 -10.88 30.02
CA LEU A 416 12.28 -11.06 28.57
C LEU A 416 11.40 -12.19 28.01
N SER A 417 11.32 -13.33 28.71
CA SER A 417 10.50 -14.48 28.29
C SER A 417 9.01 -14.11 28.28
N GLU A 418 8.55 -13.37 29.29
CA GLU A 418 7.19 -12.83 29.32
C GLU A 418 6.95 -11.86 28.16
N TRP A 419 7.90 -10.96 27.87
CA TRP A 419 7.80 -10.05 26.75
C TRP A 419 7.67 -10.79 25.40
N GLU A 420 8.48 -11.82 25.15
CA GLU A 420 8.40 -12.63 23.93
C GLU A 420 7.09 -13.42 23.83
N GLY A 421 6.62 -13.96 24.96
CA GLY A 421 5.33 -14.65 25.05
C GLY A 421 4.16 -13.70 24.77
N MET A 422 4.18 -12.51 25.36
CA MET A 422 3.18 -11.46 25.13
C MET A 422 3.18 -10.99 23.68
N LYS A 423 4.35 -10.72 23.10
CA LYS A 423 4.47 -10.30 21.69
C LYS A 423 3.81 -11.31 20.75
N ARG A 424 4.00 -12.61 20.98
CA ARG A 424 3.36 -13.69 20.21
C ARG A 424 1.84 -13.73 20.43
N LYS A 425 1.38 -13.60 21.68
CA LYS A 425 -0.05 -13.62 22.05
C LYS A 425 -0.83 -12.42 21.51
N LEU A 426 -0.20 -11.25 21.44
CA LEU A 426 -0.79 -9.99 21.02
C LEU A 426 -0.68 -9.73 19.51
N ARG A 427 0.07 -10.57 18.77
CA ARG A 427 0.16 -10.46 17.32
C ARG A 427 -1.24 -10.60 16.69
N PHE A 428 -1.59 -9.69 15.79
CA PHE A 428 -2.92 -9.61 15.16
C PHE A 428 -4.09 -9.36 16.13
N ARG A 429 -3.82 -8.96 17.37
CA ARG A 429 -4.82 -8.61 18.37
C ARG A 429 -4.58 -7.20 18.88
N GLY A 430 -5.63 -6.59 19.40
CA GLY A 430 -5.55 -5.27 20.01
C GLY A 430 -6.93 -4.67 20.08
N TYR A 431 -7.06 -3.41 19.68
CA TYR A 431 -8.28 -2.64 19.87
C TYR A 431 -8.68 -1.95 18.59
N PHE A 432 -9.97 -1.82 18.32
CA PHE A 432 -10.50 -1.02 17.23
C PHE A 432 -11.49 -0.01 17.78
N SER A 433 -11.28 1.26 17.44
CA SER A 433 -12.12 2.37 17.82
C SER A 433 -12.94 2.86 16.63
N TYR A 434 -14.26 2.74 16.73
CA TYR A 434 -15.22 3.11 15.70
C TYR A 434 -15.60 4.57 15.88
N ASN A 435 -15.41 5.40 14.84
CA ASN A 435 -15.68 6.84 14.88
C ASN A 435 -14.98 7.60 16.03
N LYS A 436 -14.03 6.94 16.71
CA LYS A 436 -13.43 7.38 17.98
C LYS A 436 -14.40 7.49 19.16
N ASP A 437 -15.60 6.92 19.03
CA ASP A 437 -16.65 6.99 20.05
C ASP A 437 -16.80 5.69 20.84
N PHE A 438 -16.46 4.55 20.22
CA PHE A 438 -16.59 3.24 20.83
C PHE A 438 -15.38 2.38 20.53
N THR A 439 -14.71 1.90 21.57
CA THR A 439 -13.52 1.07 21.47
C THR A 439 -13.80 -0.34 21.97
N GLU A 440 -13.32 -1.34 21.24
CA GLU A 440 -13.42 -2.73 21.68
C GLU A 440 -12.15 -3.52 21.39
N HIS A 441 -11.96 -4.61 22.12
CA HIS A 441 -10.89 -5.56 21.84
C HIS A 441 -11.26 -6.48 20.67
N ILE A 442 -10.34 -6.60 19.70
CA ILE A 442 -10.52 -7.39 18.48
C ILE A 442 -9.32 -8.29 18.20
N GLU A 443 -9.59 -9.48 17.67
CA GLU A 443 -8.62 -10.28 16.93
C GLU A 443 -8.87 -10.05 15.43
N TYR A 444 -7.93 -9.37 14.79
CA TYR A 444 -8.08 -8.89 13.42
C TYR A 444 -8.08 -10.04 12.41
N ARG A 445 -8.95 -9.90 11.39
CA ARG A 445 -9.08 -10.81 10.26
C ARG A 445 -7.71 -11.00 9.58
N GLN A 446 -7.35 -12.25 9.36
CA GLN A 446 -6.17 -12.62 8.57
C GLN A 446 -6.45 -12.52 7.07
N PRO A 447 -5.47 -12.10 6.24
CA PRO A 447 -5.61 -12.08 4.79
C PRO A 447 -5.58 -13.50 4.21
N GLN A 448 -6.38 -13.76 3.19
CA GLN A 448 -6.34 -14.99 2.39
C GLN A 448 -5.13 -15.01 1.42
N SER A 449 -4.55 -13.83 1.13
CA SER A 449 -3.34 -13.60 0.33
C SER A 449 -2.11 -13.20 1.17
N LEU A 450 -0.91 -13.29 0.59
CA LEU A 450 0.37 -13.32 1.33
C LEU A 450 1.03 -11.95 1.57
#